data_AF-A0A7S4JKK4-F1
#
_entry.id   AF-A0A7S4JKK4-F1
#
_cell.length_a   1.000
_cell.length_b   1.000
_cell.length_c   1.000
_cell.angle_alpha   90.00
_cell.angle_beta   90.00
_cell.angle_gamma   90.00
#
_symmetry.space_group_name_H-M   'P 1'
#
loop_
_entity.id
_entity.type
_entity.pdbx_description
1 polymer ?
#
loop_
_entity_poly.entity_id
_entity_poly.type
_entity_poly.pdbx_seq_one_letter_code
_entity_poly.pdbx_strand_id
1 'polypeptide(L)'
;NLTRRKKVKVREEEEEERDEEGRRLLEISGLSNNRWKNLPQLDVIRKRNKPKEAPKKPERAPFFLDLMTTQDSTQAAATSSIFGDEEGASKNLSLRDALPRSRFYNLLRQRPEGEDTEEATKHYQEVVSYLSSLGPSAVERELSMIQTHDDEDLRLALLFFLDSLDSKLEFDLTQAWLNLFLKLHGDVLSSRPSLGDLCKELQNREEVEWTRVEGMFHSTLCLINLMAGLTYNG
;
A
#
# COMPACT_ATOMS: atom_id res chain seq x y z
N ASN A 1 -23.79 -5.72 -48.35
CA ASN A 1 -23.49 -6.88 -47.47
C ASN A 1 -22.08 -6.88 -46.89
N LEU A 2 -21.05 -6.49 -47.63
CA LEU A 2 -19.66 -6.49 -47.14
C LEU A 2 -19.38 -5.42 -46.05
N THR A 3 -19.97 -4.23 -46.18
CA THR A 3 -19.81 -3.12 -45.23
C THR A 3 -20.51 -3.35 -43.88
N ARG A 4 -21.59 -4.12 -43.86
CA ARG A 4 -22.34 -4.47 -42.65
C ARG A 4 -21.65 -5.57 -41.85
N ARG A 5 -21.03 -6.54 -42.54
CA ARG A 5 -20.19 -7.57 -41.91
C ARG A 5 -18.89 -6.98 -41.33
N LYS A 6 -18.28 -5.99 -41.98
CA LYS A 6 -17.14 -5.26 -41.40
C LYS A 6 -17.52 -4.46 -40.15
N LYS A 7 -18.68 -3.79 -40.13
CA LYS A 7 -19.17 -3.07 -38.94
C LYS A 7 -19.56 -3.98 -37.77
N VAL A 8 -20.09 -5.18 -38.04
CA VAL A 8 -20.40 -6.16 -36.99
C VAL A 8 -19.11 -6.76 -36.43
N LYS A 9 -18.16 -7.12 -37.30
CA LYS A 9 -16.88 -7.68 -36.88
C LYS A 9 -16.02 -6.71 -36.06
N VAL A 10 -15.99 -5.43 -36.44
CA VAL A 10 -15.31 -4.38 -35.65
C VAL A 10 -15.98 -4.19 -34.29
N ARG A 11 -17.32 -4.29 -34.23
CA ARG A 11 -18.06 -4.16 -32.97
C ARG A 11 -17.91 -5.37 -32.05
N GLU A 12 -17.80 -6.58 -32.61
CA GLU A 12 -17.52 -7.82 -31.87
C GLU A 12 -16.08 -7.83 -31.36
N GLU A 13 -15.10 -7.39 -32.17
CA GLU A 13 -13.70 -7.24 -31.75
C GLU A 13 -13.54 -6.17 -30.64
N GLU A 14 -14.26 -5.04 -30.73
CA GLU A 14 -14.32 -4.01 -29.66
C GLU A 14 -15.04 -4.49 -28.38
N GLU A 15 -15.96 -5.45 -28.48
CA GLU A 15 -16.63 -6.06 -27.31
C GLU A 15 -15.75 -7.14 -26.67
N GLU A 16 -15.04 -7.96 -27.45
CA GLU A 16 -14.07 -8.95 -26.94
C GLU A 16 -12.84 -8.31 -26.29
N GLU A 17 -12.31 -7.20 -26.84
CA GLU A 17 -11.17 -6.47 -26.27
C GLU A 17 -11.55 -5.80 -24.93
N ARG A 18 -12.77 -5.26 -24.83
CA ARG A 18 -13.36 -4.78 -23.55
C ARG A 18 -13.52 -5.91 -22.53
N ASP A 19 -13.88 -7.10 -22.97
CA ASP A 19 -14.00 -8.27 -22.12
C ASP A 19 -12.62 -8.83 -21.70
N GLU A 20 -11.57 -8.68 -22.49
CA GLU A 20 -10.18 -9.03 -22.12
C GLU A 20 -9.58 -8.05 -21.10
N GLU A 21 -9.89 -6.76 -21.20
CA GLU A 21 -9.46 -5.75 -20.24
C GLU A 21 -10.21 -5.89 -18.90
N GLY A 22 -11.49 -6.30 -18.96
CA GLY A 22 -12.28 -6.74 -17.81
C GLY A 22 -11.86 -8.08 -17.20
N ARG A 23 -10.98 -8.84 -17.88
CA ARG A 23 -10.50 -10.18 -17.48
C ARG A 23 -9.21 -10.19 -16.67
N ARG A 24 -8.63 -9.06 -16.27
CA ARG A 24 -7.62 -9.10 -15.20
C ARG A 24 -8.28 -9.59 -13.91
N LEU A 25 -7.99 -10.85 -13.58
CA LEU A 25 -8.36 -11.50 -12.34
C LEU A 25 -7.77 -10.70 -11.18
N LEU A 26 -8.59 -10.43 -10.16
CA LEU A 26 -8.07 -9.89 -8.91
C LEU A 26 -7.28 -10.96 -8.20
N GLU A 27 -6.00 -10.70 -7.98
CA GLU A 27 -5.14 -11.59 -7.21
C GLU A 27 -5.16 -11.19 -5.74
N ILE A 28 -5.32 -12.19 -4.88
CA ILE A 28 -5.24 -12.05 -3.43
C ILE A 28 -3.86 -12.57 -3.03
N SER A 29 -3.17 -11.87 -2.12
CA SER A 29 -1.77 -12.12 -1.72
C SER A 29 -1.45 -13.53 -1.20
N GLY A 30 -2.46 -14.36 -0.91
CA GLY A 30 -2.29 -15.68 -0.29
C GLY A 30 -1.70 -15.63 1.13
N LEU A 31 -1.43 -14.44 1.67
CA LEU A 31 -0.94 -14.26 3.03
C LEU A 31 -2.05 -14.51 4.05
N SER A 32 -1.67 -14.78 5.30
CA SER A 32 -2.67 -14.97 6.34
C SER A 32 -3.49 -13.70 6.54
N ASN A 33 -4.81 -13.86 6.62
CA ASN A 33 -5.77 -12.77 6.85
C ASN A 33 -5.35 -11.83 8.00
N ASN A 34 -4.67 -12.36 9.03
CA ASN A 34 -4.22 -11.59 10.18
C ASN A 34 -3.14 -10.54 9.85
N ARG A 35 -2.38 -10.70 8.75
CA ARG A 35 -1.33 -9.75 8.36
C ARG A 35 -1.90 -8.41 7.91
N TRP A 36 -3.03 -8.43 7.20
CA TRP A 36 -3.60 -7.24 6.58
C TRP A 36 -4.91 -6.78 7.22
N LYS A 37 -5.77 -7.67 7.71
CA LYS A 37 -7.02 -7.28 8.40
C LYS A 37 -6.77 -6.49 9.68
N ASN A 38 -5.70 -6.84 10.40
CA ASN A 38 -5.34 -6.19 11.66
C ASN A 38 -4.57 -4.88 11.46
N LEU A 39 -4.05 -4.63 10.25
CA LEU A 39 -3.20 -3.50 9.95
C LEU A 39 -3.86 -2.15 10.27
N PRO A 40 -5.14 -1.91 9.90
CA PRO A 40 -5.80 -0.64 10.19
C PRO A 40 -6.27 -0.52 11.66
N GLN A 41 -6.09 -1.56 12.47
CA GLN A 41 -6.56 -1.68 13.86
C GLN A 41 -5.43 -1.98 14.85
N LEU A 42 -4.16 -1.82 14.42
CA LEU A 42 -3.01 -2.14 15.27
C LEU A 42 -3.04 -1.39 16.61
N ASP A 43 -3.51 -0.15 16.65
CA ASP A 43 -3.65 0.62 17.88
C ASP A 43 -4.60 -0.01 18.89
N VAL A 44 -5.75 -0.50 18.43
CA VAL A 44 -6.74 -1.15 19.28
C VAL A 44 -6.18 -2.47 19.81
N ILE A 45 -5.51 -3.23 18.95
CA ILE A 45 -4.88 -4.51 19.30
C ILE A 45 -3.76 -4.31 20.33
N ARG A 46 -2.90 -3.30 20.13
CA ARG A 46 -1.83 -2.93 21.07
C ARG A 46 -2.40 -2.50 22.43
N LYS A 47 -3.46 -1.69 22.44
CA LYS A 47 -4.15 -1.28 23.67
C LYS A 47 -4.71 -2.48 24.43
N ARG A 48 -5.33 -3.43 23.74
CA ARG A 48 -5.86 -4.67 24.33
C ARG A 48 -4.76 -5.60 24.85
N ASN A 49 -3.68 -5.76 24.08
CA ASN A 49 -2.58 -6.67 24.40
C ASN A 49 -1.58 -6.06 25.39
N LYS A 50 -1.77 -4.80 25.82
CA LYS A 50 -0.94 -4.17 26.83
C LYS A 50 -1.01 -5.01 28.11
N PRO A 51 0.13 -5.46 28.67
CA PRO A 51 0.13 -6.32 29.85
C PRO A 51 -0.59 -5.62 31.01
N LYS A 52 -1.49 -6.34 31.67
CA LYS A 52 -2.34 -5.80 32.75
C LYS A 52 -1.55 -5.35 33.97
N GLU A 53 -0.41 -5.98 34.22
CA GLU A 53 0.57 -5.51 35.19
C GLU A 53 1.78 -5.00 34.40
N ALA A 54 2.08 -3.70 34.53
CA ALA A 54 3.29 -3.15 33.93
C ALA A 54 4.48 -3.88 34.55
N PRO A 55 5.44 -4.38 33.74
CA PRO A 55 6.63 -5.04 34.31
C PRO A 55 7.29 -4.07 35.29
N LYS A 56 7.59 -4.54 36.50
CA LYS A 56 8.23 -3.73 37.56
C LYS A 56 9.54 -3.19 36.99
N LYS A 57 9.53 -1.91 36.61
CA LYS A 57 10.69 -1.24 36.01
C LYS A 57 11.78 -1.25 37.09
N PRO A 58 12.96 -1.84 36.86
CA PRO A 58 14.02 -1.80 37.85
C PRO A 58 14.40 -0.35 38.12
N GLU A 59 14.65 0.00 39.39
CA GLU A 59 14.95 1.39 39.83
C GLU A 59 16.19 1.99 39.14
N ARG A 60 17.03 1.16 38.52
CA ARG A 60 18.21 1.56 37.76
C ARG A 60 18.30 0.79 36.44
N ALA A 61 17.42 1.12 35.49
CA ALA A 61 17.64 0.73 34.10
C ALA A 61 18.70 1.66 33.49
N PRO A 62 19.79 1.15 32.89
CA PRO A 62 20.68 1.98 32.09
C PRO A 62 19.87 2.59 30.94
N PHE A 63 20.08 3.87 30.67
CA PHE A 63 19.39 4.60 29.59
C PHE A 63 19.56 3.95 28.21
N PHE A 64 20.59 3.11 28.05
CA PHE A 64 21.01 2.50 26.80
C PHE A 64 20.56 1.03 26.61
N LEU A 65 19.41 0.62 27.16
CA LEU A 65 18.88 -0.74 26.93
C LEU A 65 18.76 -1.09 25.43
N ASP A 66 18.40 -0.12 24.59
CA ASP A 66 18.25 -0.33 23.14
C ASP A 66 19.58 -0.46 22.38
N LEU A 67 20.71 -0.01 22.95
CA LEU A 67 22.02 -0.18 22.30
C LEU A 67 22.69 -1.52 22.62
N MET A 68 22.24 -2.24 23.64
CA MET A 68 22.86 -3.50 24.07
C MET A 68 22.28 -4.73 23.35
N THR A 69 21.08 -4.61 22.78
CA THR A 69 20.38 -5.75 22.14
C THR A 69 20.75 -5.97 20.67
N THR A 70 21.56 -5.09 20.07
CA THR A 70 21.97 -5.19 18.66
C THR A 70 23.17 -6.10 18.41
N GLN A 71 23.81 -6.69 19.44
CA GLN A 71 24.96 -7.58 19.23
C GLN A 71 24.58 -9.02 18.83
N ASP A 72 23.37 -9.50 19.13
CA ASP A 72 23.00 -10.91 18.92
C ASP A 72 21.92 -11.14 17.84
N SER A 73 21.60 -10.14 17.04
CA SER A 73 20.72 -10.29 15.88
C SER A 73 21.40 -9.75 14.64
N THR A 74 22.06 -10.64 13.92
CA THR A 74 22.58 -10.41 12.56
C THR A 74 21.44 -10.05 11.62
N GLN A 75 21.12 -8.74 11.55
CA GLN A 75 20.58 -8.00 10.40
C GLN A 75 20.34 -6.54 10.84
N ALA A 76 21.42 -5.78 10.99
CA ALA A 76 21.38 -4.33 11.01
C ALA A 76 22.46 -3.83 10.05
N ALA A 77 22.03 -3.46 8.84
CA ALA A 77 22.85 -2.76 7.89
C ALA A 77 23.22 -1.38 8.48
N ALA A 78 24.51 -1.20 8.71
CA ALA A 78 25.27 0.05 8.72
C ALA A 78 24.61 1.27 9.40
N THR A 79 24.74 1.36 10.72
CA THR A 79 24.85 2.64 11.45
C THR A 79 26.24 2.73 12.08
N SER A 80 27.28 2.71 11.25
CA SER A 80 28.67 2.85 11.69
C SER A 80 29.37 3.96 10.91
N SER A 81 29.07 5.21 11.27
CA SER A 81 29.88 6.38 10.90
C SER A 81 29.41 7.65 11.62
N ILE A 82 29.45 7.65 12.97
CA ILE A 82 29.28 8.89 13.75
C ILE A 82 30.58 9.34 14.45
N PHE A 83 31.66 8.55 14.42
CA PHE A 83 32.95 9.01 14.93
C PHE A 83 34.07 8.70 13.95
N GLY A 84 34.37 9.70 13.11
CA GLY A 84 35.57 9.82 12.31
C GLY A 84 35.81 11.30 12.07
N ASP A 85 36.79 11.87 12.79
CA ASP A 85 37.44 13.12 12.39
C ASP A 85 38.00 12.93 10.98
N GLU A 86 37.71 13.87 10.06
CA GLU A 86 38.67 14.46 9.12
C GLU A 86 38.06 15.70 8.44
N GLU A 87 38.94 16.66 8.19
CA GLU A 87 38.69 18.03 7.75
C GLU A 87 38.11 18.16 6.32
N GLY A 88 37.34 19.23 6.11
CA GLY A 88 37.35 19.96 4.85
C GLY A 88 36.36 19.51 3.76
N ALA A 89 35.13 20.04 3.82
CA ALA A 89 34.44 20.67 2.68
C ALA A 89 33.01 21.03 3.08
N SER A 90 32.75 22.32 3.30
CA SER A 90 31.40 22.87 3.42
C SER A 90 30.60 22.59 2.14
N LYS A 91 29.80 21.51 2.16
CA LYS A 91 28.61 21.38 1.34
C LYS A 91 27.44 21.43 2.32
N ASN A 92 26.59 22.45 2.16
CA ASN A 92 25.31 22.55 2.84
C ASN A 92 24.42 21.35 2.48
N LEU A 93 24.68 20.20 3.08
CA LEU A 93 23.73 19.10 3.16
C LEU A 93 22.70 19.56 4.17
N SER A 94 21.55 20.01 3.67
CA SER A 94 20.42 20.39 4.49
C SER A 94 20.19 19.30 5.53
N LEU A 95 20.07 19.65 6.81
CA LEU A 95 19.78 18.73 7.92
C LEU A 95 18.58 17.79 7.63
N ARG A 96 17.73 18.15 6.66
CA ARG A 96 16.61 17.38 6.10
C ARG A 96 17.02 16.11 5.35
N ASP A 97 18.17 16.09 4.68
CA ASP A 97 18.68 14.90 3.98
C ASP A 97 19.41 13.93 4.92
N ALA A 98 19.68 14.36 6.16
CA ALA A 98 20.33 13.56 7.20
C ALA A 98 19.33 12.78 8.09
N LEU A 99 18.02 13.01 7.96
CA LEU A 99 17.04 12.15 8.63
C LEU A 99 17.01 10.78 7.93
N PRO A 100 17.02 9.66 8.68
CA PRO A 100 16.88 8.33 8.09
C PRO A 100 15.52 8.24 7.40
N ARG A 101 15.50 8.43 6.08
CA ARG A 101 14.30 8.24 5.26
C ARG A 101 14.00 6.75 5.22
N SER A 102 12.72 6.41 5.29
CA SER A 102 12.29 5.02 5.19
C SER A 102 12.67 4.47 3.80
N ARG A 103 12.95 3.16 3.72
CA ARG A 103 13.35 2.54 2.46
C ARG A 103 12.21 2.60 1.44
N PHE A 104 10.96 2.45 1.87
CA PHE A 104 9.77 2.67 1.05
C PHE A 104 9.78 4.06 0.41
N TYR A 105 10.04 5.10 1.19
CA TYR A 105 10.09 6.47 0.69
C TYR A 105 11.16 6.66 -0.39
N ASN A 106 12.36 6.11 -0.16
CA ASN A 106 13.45 6.21 -1.14
C ASN A 106 13.09 5.48 -2.44
N LEU A 107 12.39 4.34 -2.36
CA LEU A 107 11.90 3.64 -3.54
C LEU A 107 10.86 4.49 -4.29
N LEU A 108 9.89 5.10 -3.61
CA LEU A 108 8.91 5.97 -4.27
C LEU A 108 9.56 7.14 -5.03
N ARG A 109 10.62 7.72 -4.46
CA ARG A 109 11.33 8.87 -5.07
C ARG A 109 12.28 8.47 -6.19
N GLN A 110 12.73 7.21 -6.22
CA GLN A 110 13.51 6.64 -7.32
C GLN A 110 12.67 6.28 -8.54
N ARG A 111 11.38 6.64 -8.54
CA ARG A 111 10.52 6.47 -9.71
C ARG A 111 11.19 7.12 -10.93
N PRO A 112 11.35 6.40 -12.05
CA PRO A 112 11.87 6.99 -13.27
C PRO A 112 10.96 8.14 -13.73
N GLU A 113 11.58 9.28 -14.05
CA GLU A 113 10.88 10.44 -14.59
C GLU A 113 10.47 10.16 -16.05
N GLY A 114 9.24 9.69 -16.23
CA GLY A 114 8.61 9.40 -17.50
C GLY A 114 7.14 9.08 -17.27
N GLU A 115 6.26 9.70 -18.04
CA GLU A 115 4.81 9.46 -17.97
C GLU A 115 4.54 8.01 -18.41
N ASP A 116 3.80 7.26 -17.57
CA ASP A 116 3.19 5.95 -17.82
C ASP A 116 3.99 4.96 -18.69
N THR A 117 5.26 4.75 -18.33
CA THR A 117 6.11 3.76 -18.98
C THR A 117 6.04 2.43 -18.21
N GLU A 118 6.06 1.29 -18.91
CA GLU A 118 6.11 -0.06 -18.30
C GLU A 118 7.18 -0.20 -17.20
N GLU A 119 8.23 0.62 -17.26
CA GLU A 119 9.30 0.73 -16.27
C GLU A 119 8.79 1.27 -14.92
N ALA A 120 7.87 2.23 -14.91
CA ALA A 120 7.26 2.77 -13.69
C ALA A 120 6.37 1.72 -13.01
N THR A 121 5.58 0.96 -13.77
CA THR A 121 4.77 -0.14 -13.24
C THR A 121 5.64 -1.27 -12.68
N LYS A 122 6.74 -1.63 -13.37
CA LYS A 122 7.73 -2.60 -12.84
C LYS A 122 8.35 -2.10 -11.52
N HIS A 123 8.68 -0.81 -11.45
CA HIS A 123 9.22 -0.20 -10.24
C HIS A 123 8.22 -0.25 -9.08
N TYR A 124 6.93 0.04 -9.32
CA TYR A 124 5.91 -0.08 -8.28
C TYR A 124 5.65 -1.53 -7.86
N GLN A 125 5.79 -2.51 -8.75
CA GLN A 125 5.77 -3.92 -8.35
C GLN A 125 6.93 -4.28 -7.41
N GLU A 126 8.13 -3.71 -7.62
CA GLU A 126 9.22 -3.86 -6.66
C GLU A 126 8.87 -3.25 -5.30
N VAL A 127 8.20 -2.09 -5.28
CA VAL A 127 7.70 -1.46 -4.04
C VAL A 127 6.67 -2.34 -3.33
N VAL A 128 5.72 -2.94 -4.08
CA VAL A 128 4.75 -3.89 -3.53
C VAL A 128 5.47 -5.10 -2.94
N SER A 129 6.45 -5.67 -3.64
CA SER A 129 7.25 -6.81 -3.14
C SER A 129 8.04 -6.47 -1.86
N TYR A 130 8.51 -5.23 -1.74
CA TYR A 130 9.15 -4.75 -0.53
C TYR A 130 8.14 -4.68 0.62
N LEU A 131 6.98 -4.05 0.42
CA LEU A 131 5.95 -3.93 1.45
C LEU A 131 5.37 -5.27 1.88
N SER A 132 5.20 -6.23 0.95
CA SER A 132 4.70 -7.57 1.27
C SER A 132 5.70 -8.42 2.05
N SER A 133 7.00 -8.14 1.90
CA SER A 133 8.07 -8.75 2.74
C SER A 133 8.06 -8.24 4.20
N LEU A 134 7.45 -7.08 4.45
CA LEU A 134 7.44 -6.45 5.77
C LEU A 134 6.34 -7.01 6.68
N GLY A 135 6.63 -7.01 7.99
CA GLY A 135 5.62 -7.25 9.01
C GLY A 135 4.67 -6.06 9.18
N PRO A 136 3.46 -6.26 9.75
CA PRO A 136 2.43 -5.22 9.83
C PRO A 136 2.88 -3.96 10.59
N SER A 137 3.69 -4.09 11.64
CA SER A 137 4.22 -2.91 12.36
C SER A 137 5.33 -2.18 11.61
N ALA A 138 6.04 -2.86 10.70
CA ALA A 138 7.05 -2.21 9.86
C ALA A 138 6.36 -1.43 8.73
N VAL A 139 5.30 -1.98 8.12
CA VAL A 139 4.48 -1.28 7.12
C VAL A 139 3.87 -0.01 7.70
N GLU A 140 3.30 -0.07 8.91
CA GLU A 140 2.76 1.11 9.60
C GLU A 140 3.80 2.20 9.80
N ARG A 141 5.02 1.81 10.21
CA ARG A 141 6.13 2.76 10.38
C ARG A 141 6.51 3.42 9.06
N GLU A 142 6.64 2.64 7.99
CA GLU A 142 7.04 3.12 6.67
C GLU A 142 5.99 4.09 6.10
N LEU A 143 4.69 3.77 6.21
CA LEU A 143 3.60 4.65 5.80
C LEU A 143 3.48 5.90 6.69
N SER A 144 3.78 5.80 7.99
CA SER A 144 3.79 6.96 8.90
C SER A 144 4.99 7.89 8.68
N MET A 145 6.07 7.41 8.06
CA MET A 145 7.28 8.20 7.78
C MET A 145 7.18 9.06 6.51
N ILE A 146 6.09 8.92 5.74
CA ILE A 146 5.81 9.80 4.60
C ILE A 146 5.69 11.23 5.14
N GLN A 147 6.50 12.13 4.59
CA GLN A 147 6.51 13.52 5.03
C GLN A 147 5.27 14.22 4.47
N THR A 148 4.57 14.95 5.34
CA THR A 148 3.37 15.70 4.99
C THR A 148 3.66 17.18 4.77
N HIS A 149 4.94 17.59 4.75
CA HIS A 149 5.30 18.99 4.57
C HIS A 149 5.09 19.44 3.11
N ASP A 150 5.51 18.63 2.14
CA ASP A 150 5.39 18.92 0.72
C ASP A 150 4.28 18.07 0.08
N ASP A 151 3.66 18.56 -1.00
CA ASP A 151 2.59 17.84 -1.71
C ASP A 151 3.15 16.66 -2.54
N GLU A 152 4.41 16.76 -2.97
CA GLU A 152 5.05 15.78 -3.86
C GLU A 152 5.13 14.38 -3.25
N ASP A 153 5.43 14.27 -1.96
CA ASP A 153 5.56 12.98 -1.29
C ASP A 153 4.22 12.25 -1.19
N LEU A 154 3.15 12.99 -0.87
CA LEU A 154 1.78 12.47 -0.86
C LEU A 154 1.30 12.15 -2.28
N ARG A 155 1.66 12.98 -3.26
CA ARG A 155 1.38 12.73 -4.68
C ARG A 155 2.03 11.43 -5.16
N LEU A 156 3.30 11.18 -4.84
CA LEU A 156 4.00 9.94 -5.20
C LEU A 156 3.35 8.72 -4.55
N ALA A 157 2.93 8.82 -3.28
CA ALA A 157 2.20 7.75 -2.61
C ALA A 157 0.84 7.47 -3.27
N LEU A 158 0.09 8.50 -3.65
CA LEU A 158 -1.18 8.33 -4.38
C LEU A 158 -0.97 7.69 -5.75
N LEU A 159 0.06 8.10 -6.49
CA LEU A 159 0.40 7.50 -7.79
C LEU A 159 0.80 6.02 -7.65
N PHE A 160 1.51 5.66 -6.59
CA PHE A 160 1.77 4.26 -6.26
C PHE A 160 0.49 3.45 -6.03
N PHE A 161 -0.48 4.00 -5.28
CA PHE A 161 -1.75 3.31 -5.04
C PHE A 161 -2.58 3.17 -6.32
N LEU A 162 -2.60 4.19 -7.19
CA LEU A 162 -3.27 4.13 -8.48
C LEU A 162 -2.72 2.99 -9.36
N ASP A 163 -1.40 2.92 -9.53
CA ASP A 163 -0.76 1.84 -10.30
C ASP A 163 -0.97 0.46 -9.64
N SER A 164 -0.91 0.40 -8.31
CA SER A 164 -1.16 -0.84 -7.57
C SER A 164 -2.59 -1.36 -7.78
N LEU A 165 -3.58 -0.48 -7.84
CA LEU A 165 -4.97 -0.85 -8.14
C LEU A 165 -5.13 -1.33 -9.59
N ASP A 166 -4.50 -0.64 -10.55
CA ASP A 166 -4.53 -1.01 -11.96
C ASP A 166 -3.83 -2.35 -12.23
N SER A 167 -2.77 -2.66 -11.47
CA SER A 167 -2.04 -3.93 -11.54
C SER A 167 -2.89 -5.13 -11.11
N LYS A 168 -3.87 -4.92 -10.22
CA LYS A 168 -4.76 -5.94 -9.65
C LYS A 168 -4.03 -7.08 -8.91
N LEU A 169 -2.76 -6.87 -8.55
CA LEU A 169 -1.93 -7.80 -7.78
C LEU A 169 -2.07 -7.53 -6.28
N GLU A 170 -2.08 -8.60 -5.48
CA GLU A 170 -2.16 -8.55 -4.01
C GLU A 170 -3.21 -7.53 -3.49
N PHE A 171 -4.40 -7.55 -4.08
CA PHE A 171 -5.39 -6.50 -3.92
C PHE A 171 -5.85 -6.32 -2.46
N ASP A 172 -5.87 -7.41 -1.69
CA ASP A 172 -6.15 -7.39 -0.26
C ASP A 172 -5.13 -6.58 0.56
N LEU A 173 -3.84 -6.68 0.21
CA LEU A 173 -2.78 -5.91 0.84
C LEU A 173 -2.85 -4.45 0.42
N THR A 174 -2.97 -4.19 -0.87
CA THR A 174 -3.07 -2.82 -1.42
C THR A 174 -4.22 -2.05 -0.76
N GLN A 175 -5.40 -2.67 -0.63
CA GLN A 175 -6.55 -2.10 0.05
C GLN A 175 -6.30 -1.85 1.55
N ALA A 176 -5.63 -2.78 2.24
CA ALA A 176 -5.28 -2.61 3.65
C ALA A 176 -4.26 -1.47 3.87
N TRP A 177 -3.25 -1.37 3.00
CA TRP A 177 -2.26 -0.30 3.01
C TRP A 177 -2.89 1.05 2.71
N LEU A 178 -3.79 1.11 1.72
CA LEU A 178 -4.51 2.33 1.39
C LEU A 178 -5.39 2.80 2.55
N ASN A 179 -6.15 1.89 3.18
CA ASN A 179 -6.96 2.23 4.36
C ASN A 179 -6.09 2.80 5.48
N LEU A 180 -4.94 2.18 5.75
CA LEU A 180 -4.00 2.69 6.74
C LEU A 180 -3.41 4.05 6.35
N PHE A 181 -3.04 4.24 5.09
CA PHE A 181 -2.54 5.52 4.57
C PHE A 181 -3.57 6.63 4.74
N LEU A 182 -4.84 6.39 4.37
CA LEU A 182 -5.92 7.36 4.53
C LEU A 182 -6.22 7.66 6.01
N LYS A 183 -6.06 6.68 6.91
CA LYS A 183 -6.18 6.94 8.35
C LYS A 183 -5.07 7.82 8.91
N LEU A 184 -3.84 7.68 8.42
CA LEU A 184 -2.70 8.45 8.89
C LEU A 184 -2.66 9.86 8.28
N HIS A 185 -2.99 9.97 6.99
CA HIS A 185 -2.77 11.20 6.20
C HIS A 185 -4.06 11.84 5.70
N GLY A 186 -5.24 11.27 6.00
CA GLY A 186 -6.54 11.74 5.50
C GLY A 186 -6.87 13.19 5.88
N ASP A 187 -6.54 13.60 7.10
CA ASP A 187 -6.76 14.99 7.56
C ASP A 187 -5.94 15.98 6.72
N VAL A 188 -4.68 15.62 6.42
CA VAL A 188 -3.78 16.44 5.59
C VAL A 188 -4.25 16.45 4.13
N LEU A 189 -4.67 15.30 3.59
CA LEU A 189 -5.21 15.17 2.24
C LEU A 189 -6.46 16.02 2.05
N SER A 190 -7.36 16.03 3.04
CA SER A 190 -8.60 16.84 3.00
C SER A 190 -8.32 18.35 3.02
N SER A 191 -7.20 18.76 3.61
CA SER A 191 -6.79 20.16 3.69
C SER A 191 -6.12 20.68 2.42
N ARG A 192 -5.75 19.80 1.48
CA ARG A 192 -4.93 20.12 0.30
C ARG A 192 -5.71 19.90 -1.00
N PRO A 193 -6.23 20.97 -1.63
CA PRO A 193 -7.05 20.83 -2.84
C PRO A 193 -6.24 20.38 -4.08
N SER A 194 -4.92 20.59 -4.11
CA SER A 194 -4.00 20.17 -5.18
C SER A 194 -4.00 18.65 -5.42
N LEU A 195 -4.21 17.87 -4.37
CA LEU A 195 -4.27 16.40 -4.42
C LEU A 195 -5.68 15.87 -4.64
N GLY A 196 -6.69 16.76 -4.61
CA GLY A 196 -8.10 16.38 -4.69
C GLY A 196 -8.46 15.66 -5.98
N ASP A 197 -7.85 16.04 -7.11
CA ASP A 197 -8.12 15.39 -8.40
C ASP A 197 -7.53 13.97 -8.45
N LEU A 198 -6.34 13.75 -7.88
CA LEU A 198 -5.76 12.40 -7.73
C LEU A 198 -6.59 11.53 -6.79
N CYS A 199 -7.12 12.10 -5.70
CA CYS A 199 -7.99 11.37 -4.78
C CYS A 199 -9.33 10.97 -5.43
N LYS A 200 -9.93 11.84 -6.26
CA LYS A 200 -11.13 11.50 -7.04
C LYS A 200 -10.84 10.40 -8.04
N GLU A 201 -9.69 10.49 -8.70
CA GLU A 201 -9.27 9.49 -9.67
C GLU A 201 -9.04 8.12 -9.00
N LEU A 202 -8.46 8.11 -7.80
CA LEU A 202 -8.35 6.92 -6.96
C LEU A 202 -9.72 6.35 -6.60
N GLN A 203 -10.64 7.22 -6.15
CA GLN A 203 -12.00 6.83 -5.81
C GLN A 203 -12.74 6.19 -6.99
N ASN A 204 -12.63 6.78 -8.19
CA ASN A 204 -13.26 6.26 -9.40
C ASN A 204 -12.75 4.86 -9.74
N ARG A 205 -11.43 4.65 -9.69
CA ARG A 205 -10.82 3.32 -9.93
C ARG A 205 -11.31 2.28 -8.92
N GLU A 206 -11.38 2.64 -7.64
CA GLU A 206 -11.90 1.75 -6.60
C GLU A 206 -13.37 1.43 -6.80
N GLU A 207 -14.20 2.42 -7.13
CA GLU A 207 -15.64 2.23 -7.30
C GLU A 207 -15.96 1.27 -8.46
N VAL A 208 -15.21 1.38 -9.56
CA VAL A 208 -15.35 0.48 -10.72
C VAL A 208 -15.05 -0.97 -10.32
N GLU A 209 -13.90 -1.22 -9.67
CA GLU A 209 -13.53 -2.57 -9.27
C GLU A 209 -14.44 -3.11 -8.15
N TRP A 210 -14.85 -2.25 -7.21
CA TRP A 210 -15.76 -2.63 -6.13
C TRP A 210 -17.13 -3.04 -6.67
N THR A 211 -17.72 -2.24 -7.57
CA THR A 211 -19.02 -2.54 -8.18
C THR A 211 -18.99 -3.86 -8.93
N ARG A 212 -17.89 -4.15 -9.63
CA ARG A 212 -17.69 -5.42 -10.33
C ARG A 212 -17.65 -6.61 -9.37
N VAL A 213 -16.86 -6.51 -8.31
CA VAL A 213 -16.72 -7.56 -7.29
C VAL A 213 -18.03 -7.78 -6.53
N GLU A 214 -18.71 -6.70 -6.15
CA GLU A 214 -20.01 -6.74 -5.48
C GLU A 214 -21.06 -7.43 -6.36
N GLY A 215 -21.11 -7.11 -7.65
CA GLY A 215 -22.02 -7.79 -8.59
C GLY A 215 -21.79 -9.31 -8.66
N MET A 216 -20.53 -9.75 -8.64
CA MET A 216 -20.17 -11.17 -8.60
C MET A 216 -20.62 -11.85 -7.29
N PHE A 217 -20.38 -11.21 -6.14
CA PHE A 217 -20.83 -11.73 -4.85
C PHE A 217 -22.35 -11.76 -4.73
N HIS A 218 -23.03 -10.73 -5.21
CA HIS A 218 -24.49 -10.66 -5.17
C HIS A 218 -25.13 -11.77 -6.01
N SER A 219 -24.62 -11.99 -7.22
CA SER A 219 -25.08 -13.06 -8.12
C SER A 219 -24.89 -14.45 -7.48
N THR A 220 -23.68 -14.73 -6.95
CA THR A 220 -23.39 -16.01 -6.30
C THR A 220 -24.23 -16.23 -5.05
N LEU A 221 -24.42 -15.19 -4.22
CA LEU A 221 -25.24 -15.27 -3.02
C LEU A 221 -26.72 -15.51 -3.35
N CYS A 222 -27.25 -14.85 -4.39
CA CYS A 222 -28.63 -15.05 -4.85
C CYS A 222 -28.85 -16.51 -5.31
N LEU A 223 -27.92 -17.05 -6.10
CA LEU A 223 -27.97 -18.45 -6.55
C LEU A 223 -27.88 -19.44 -5.38
N ILE A 224 -26.98 -19.21 -4.42
CA ILE A 224 -26.86 -20.04 -3.22
C ILE A 224 -28.16 -20.01 -2.41
N ASN A 225 -28.74 -18.84 -2.20
CA ASN A 225 -30.00 -18.70 -1.47
C ASN A 225 -31.17 -19.38 -2.18
N LEU A 226 -31.24 -19.31 -3.51
CA LEU A 226 -32.23 -20.04 -4.29
C LEU A 226 -32.08 -21.56 -4.11
N MET A 227 -30.86 -22.08 -4.22
CA MET A 227 -30.58 -23.51 -4.06
C MET A 227 -30.81 -24.00 -2.62
N ALA A 228 -30.43 -23.21 -1.63
CA ALA A 228 -30.71 -23.50 -0.22
C ALA A 228 -32.22 -23.47 0.08
N GLY A 229 -32.95 -22.53 -0.50
CA GLY A 229 -34.41 -22.46 -0.37
C GLY A 229 -35.16 -23.61 -1.06
N LEU A 230 -34.60 -24.18 -2.13
CA LEU A 230 -35.13 -25.37 -2.81
C LEU A 230 -34.85 -26.67 -2.03
N THR A 231 -33.76 -26.73 -1.26
CA THR A 231 -33.40 -27.92 -0.47
C THR A 231 -34.07 -28.01 0.90
N TYR A 232 -34.55 -26.89 1.46
CA TYR A 232 -35.29 -26.86 2.73
C TYR A 232 -36.81 -27.04 2.60
N ASN A 233 -37.36 -26.99 1.38
CA ASN A 233 -38.80 -27.10 1.11
C ASN A 233 -39.22 -28.46 0.49
N GLY A 234 -38.40 -29.51 0.63
CA GLY A 234 -38.72 -30.89 0.24
C GLY A 234 -38.55 -31.83 1.42
#